data_AF-A0A5N5J8N3-F1
#
_entry.id   AF-A0A5N5J8N3-F1
#
_cell.length_a   1.000
_cell.length_b   1.000
_cell.length_c   1.000
_cell.angle_alpha   90.00
_cell.angle_beta   90.00
_cell.angle_gamma   90.00
#
_symmetry.space_group_name_H-M   'P 1'
#
loop_
_entity.id
_entity.type
_entity.pdbx_description
1 polymer ?
#
loop_
_entity_poly.entity_id
_entity_poly.type
_entity_poly.pdbx_seq_one_letter_code
_entity_poly.pdbx_strand_id
1 'polypeptide(L)'
;MPQLSYIRKAALRQPGLYFHRSNPFPDIPEKGIEALFRAVLDNADLYRELRGSSVVWALIASEAALYHSLTSKDTKTAVEMITRGRLEYKGKENPVTALTTLVDQCIALTKEESQGPTSALVGDISEGDKIIRALTNKLNKLDLTTSPLWPPSYFSAKEMLLFAQRHVFSALRGVDSVNREPRQPLPDVNSYDSPPRDTQVALSNLALVHCTPNKRISLSLKPVGFLSPKLHHDWYWSYGREIAAFSTMPKFLSHAKTSLFAEGKTYVIGLFTQWSNQGYAANPPTITSSRKTPVSGLQMISYEPSYGSKVIKEQSGRRPGIRSTQASGYHGGRGDAVKEWLSSNGIRLHSRYYGGRVPGEFATDSVRACIGFIEGLVSRKEGEDVFPHFEDTDGWQKLGFIPLEFE
;
A
#
# COMPACT_ATOMS: atom_id res chain seq x y z
N MET A 1 7.71 -12.97 21.93
CA MET A 1 7.89 -11.50 21.88
C MET A 1 8.94 -11.07 22.92
N PRO A 2 10.19 -10.76 22.53
CA PRO A 2 11.21 -10.25 23.47
C PRO A 2 11.37 -8.71 23.45
N GLN A 3 11.18 -8.06 22.30
CA GLN A 3 11.61 -6.68 22.05
C GLN A 3 10.90 -5.61 22.90
N LEU A 4 9.60 -5.79 23.20
CA LEU A 4 8.85 -4.85 24.06
C LEU A 4 9.41 -4.74 25.49
N SER A 5 10.11 -5.77 26.00
CA SER A 5 10.71 -5.72 27.34
C SER A 5 12.00 -4.89 27.38
N TYR A 6 12.71 -4.79 26.26
CA TYR A 6 13.95 -4.03 26.15
C TYR A 6 13.66 -2.52 26.04
N ILE A 7 12.70 -2.14 25.19
CA ILE A 7 12.22 -0.75 25.04
C ILE A 7 11.71 -0.20 26.39
N ARG A 8 10.94 -0.99 27.15
CA ARG A 8 10.43 -0.57 28.47
C ARG A 8 11.51 -0.45 29.55
N LYS A 9 12.60 -1.23 29.47
CA LYS A 9 13.74 -1.15 30.40
C LYS A 9 14.69 0.01 30.07
N ALA A 10 14.89 0.32 28.79
CA ALA A 10 15.70 1.46 28.35
C ALA A 10 15.07 2.80 28.77
N ALA A 11 13.74 2.94 28.64
CA ALA A 11 13.01 4.15 29.00
C ALA A 11 12.99 4.49 30.51
N LEU A 12 13.46 3.60 31.39
CA LEU A 12 13.41 3.76 32.84
C LEU A 12 14.78 3.94 33.51
N ARG A 13 15.89 4.03 32.76
CA ARG A 13 17.23 4.20 33.33
C ARG A 13 18.01 5.33 32.66
N GLN A 14 17.90 6.51 33.29
CA GLN A 14 18.75 7.72 33.18
C GLN A 14 18.79 8.43 31.80
N PRO A 15 18.07 9.58 31.63
CA PRO A 15 17.98 10.33 30.37
C PRO A 15 19.28 11.06 29.92
N GLY A 16 20.42 10.85 30.59
CA GLY A 16 21.60 11.73 30.46
C GLY A 16 22.70 11.33 29.46
N LEU A 17 22.66 10.15 28.84
CA LEU A 17 23.82 9.56 28.14
C LEU A 17 23.69 9.48 26.60
N TYR A 18 22.64 10.04 26.00
CA TYR A 18 22.17 9.64 24.67
C TYR A 18 22.83 10.31 23.46
N PHE A 19 23.50 11.46 23.61
CA PHE A 19 23.96 12.25 22.45
C PHE A 19 25.38 11.95 21.95
N HIS A 20 26.11 10.96 22.51
CA HIS A 20 27.48 10.71 22.08
C HIS A 20 27.82 9.28 21.61
N ARG A 21 26.98 8.25 21.82
CA ARG A 21 27.32 6.88 21.37
C ARG A 21 26.21 5.82 21.26
N SER A 22 24.94 6.10 21.57
CA SER A 22 23.91 5.04 21.64
C SER A 22 22.55 5.48 21.09
N ASN A 23 22.33 5.11 19.84
CA ASN A 23 21.04 5.19 19.15
C ASN A 23 19.97 4.37 19.91
N PRO A 24 18.81 4.93 20.29
CA PRO A 24 17.74 4.19 20.98
C PRO A 24 17.07 3.12 20.09
N PHE A 25 17.24 3.21 18.77
CA PHE A 25 16.88 2.19 17.80
C PHE A 25 18.16 1.84 17.00
N PRO A 26 19.05 0.96 17.51
CA PRO A 26 20.35 0.68 16.87
C PRO A 26 20.24 0.28 15.39
N ASP A 27 19.07 -0.22 14.98
CA ASP A 27 18.73 -0.64 13.61
C ASP A 27 18.26 0.50 12.67
N ILE A 28 18.11 1.74 13.15
CA ILE A 28 17.72 2.92 12.33
C ILE A 28 18.93 3.88 12.23
N PRO A 29 19.74 3.83 11.16
CA PRO A 29 20.83 4.77 10.92
C PRO A 29 20.40 6.24 11.00
N GLU A 30 21.35 7.13 11.36
CA GLU A 30 21.12 8.56 11.56
C GLU A 30 20.39 9.24 10.38
N LYS A 31 20.75 8.88 9.13
CA LYS A 31 20.06 9.33 7.91
C LYS A 31 18.58 8.94 7.83
N GLY A 32 18.21 7.79 8.39
CA GLY A 32 16.83 7.33 8.52
C GLY A 32 16.06 8.16 9.55
N ILE A 33 16.71 8.54 10.66
CA ILE A 33 16.14 9.46 11.66
C ILE A 33 15.95 10.86 11.05
N GLU A 34 16.93 11.39 10.32
CA GLU A 34 16.73 12.67 9.61
C GLU A 34 15.60 12.59 8.59
N ALA A 35 15.49 11.49 7.84
CA ALA A 35 14.42 11.28 6.88
C ALA A 35 13.03 11.18 7.54
N LEU A 36 12.97 10.67 8.78
CA LEU A 36 11.76 10.68 9.61
C LEU A 36 11.35 12.12 9.95
N PHE A 37 12.25 12.92 10.51
CA PHE A 37 11.95 14.30 10.90
C PHE A 37 11.67 15.21 9.69
N ARG A 38 12.36 15.03 8.56
CA ARG A 38 12.00 15.69 7.28
C ARG A 38 10.57 15.36 6.87
N ALA A 39 10.17 14.08 6.90
CA ALA A 39 8.81 13.69 6.53
C ALA A 39 7.73 14.23 7.50
N VAL A 40 8.05 14.47 8.79
CA VAL A 40 7.16 15.19 9.72
C VAL A 40 6.95 16.64 9.26
N LEU A 41 8.04 17.34 8.93
CA LEU A 41 8.02 18.75 8.53
C LEU A 41 7.37 18.95 7.15
N ASP A 42 7.66 18.09 6.17
CA ASP A 42 7.00 18.03 4.86
C ASP A 42 5.47 17.77 4.99
N ASN A 43 5.03 17.27 6.15
CA ASN A 43 3.63 17.01 6.49
C ASN A 43 3.08 17.89 7.62
N ALA A 44 3.76 18.98 7.99
CA ALA A 44 3.43 19.81 9.15
C ALA A 44 1.97 20.28 9.21
N ASP A 45 1.37 20.65 8.08
CA ASP A 45 -0.02 21.13 8.05
C ASP A 45 -1.04 20.00 8.30
N LEU A 46 -0.78 18.79 7.78
CA LEU A 46 -1.61 17.63 8.09
C LEU A 46 -1.45 17.22 9.55
N TYR A 47 -0.23 17.33 10.08
CA TYR A 47 0.08 17.07 11.48
C TYR A 47 -0.71 18.01 12.41
N ARG A 48 -0.70 19.32 12.13
CA ARG A 48 -1.49 20.34 12.84
C ARG A 48 -3.00 20.07 12.78
N GLU A 49 -3.54 19.78 11.60
CA GLU A 49 -5.00 19.58 11.43
C GLU A 49 -5.51 18.30 12.09
N LEU A 50 -4.71 17.23 12.10
CA LEU A 50 -5.10 15.93 12.67
C LEU A 50 -4.50 15.64 14.04
N ARG A 51 -3.82 16.61 14.66
CA ARG A 51 -3.27 16.53 16.02
C ARG A 51 -2.49 15.23 16.29
N GLY A 52 -1.64 14.87 15.33
CA GLY A 52 -0.89 13.61 15.36
C GLY A 52 -1.74 12.35 15.47
N SER A 53 -2.86 12.27 14.72
CA SER A 53 -3.69 11.06 14.60
C SER A 53 -2.89 9.87 14.07
N SER A 54 -3.40 8.66 14.31
CA SER A 54 -2.74 7.42 13.89
C SER A 54 -2.44 7.40 12.37
N VAL A 55 -3.29 8.02 11.56
CA VAL A 55 -3.16 8.00 10.10
C VAL A 55 -2.10 8.99 9.59
N VAL A 56 -1.87 10.12 10.27
CA VAL A 56 -0.73 11.02 9.93
C VAL A 56 0.59 10.30 10.11
N TRP A 57 0.78 9.61 11.23
CA TRP A 57 2.01 8.86 11.49
C TRP A 57 2.20 7.70 10.51
N ALA A 58 1.12 7.11 9.97
CA ALA A 58 1.21 6.14 8.89
C ALA A 58 1.67 6.76 7.56
N LEU A 59 1.25 7.99 7.24
CA LEU A 59 1.74 8.73 6.07
C LEU A 59 3.23 9.07 6.21
N ILE A 60 3.61 9.68 7.33
CA ILE A 60 5.00 10.03 7.66
C ILE A 60 5.91 8.79 7.56
N ALA A 61 5.47 7.66 8.12
CA ALA A 61 6.18 6.39 8.02
C ALA A 61 6.35 5.88 6.57
N SER A 62 5.40 6.21 5.68
CA SER A 62 5.43 5.79 4.27
C SER A 62 6.28 6.69 3.37
N GLU A 63 6.44 7.97 3.71
CA GLU A 63 7.24 8.92 2.94
C GLU A 63 8.70 9.01 3.42
N ALA A 64 8.94 8.79 4.72
CA ALA A 64 10.28 8.71 5.28
C ALA A 64 11.08 7.51 4.75
N ALA A 65 12.39 7.70 4.54
CA ALA A 65 13.31 6.68 4.05
C ALA A 65 13.91 5.84 5.22
N LEU A 66 13.07 5.06 5.92
CA LEU A 66 13.28 4.62 7.31
C LEU A 66 14.16 3.39 7.61
N TYR A 67 14.68 2.67 6.60
CA TYR A 67 15.25 1.31 6.74
C TYR A 67 14.24 0.22 7.18
N HIS A 68 13.21 0.55 7.97
CA HIS A 68 12.13 -0.36 8.37
C HIS A 68 10.74 0.30 8.20
N SER A 69 9.74 -0.51 7.83
CA SER A 69 8.33 -0.08 7.85
C SER A 69 7.84 0.04 9.30
N LEU A 70 8.07 1.18 9.94
CA LEU A 70 7.51 1.48 11.26
C LEU A 70 5.98 1.46 11.21
N THR A 71 5.34 0.98 12.28
CA THR A 71 3.90 1.24 12.44
C THR A 71 3.69 2.72 12.77
N SER A 72 2.47 3.21 12.54
CA SER A 72 2.03 4.54 13.02
C SER A 72 2.44 4.81 14.48
N LYS A 73 2.23 3.82 15.36
CA LYS A 73 2.55 3.92 16.78
C LYS A 73 4.05 4.02 17.03
N ASP A 74 4.85 3.19 16.37
CA ASP A 74 6.31 3.18 16.55
C ASP A 74 6.93 4.47 15.99
N THR A 75 6.40 4.96 14.87
CA THR A 75 6.77 6.24 14.24
C THR A 75 6.54 7.41 15.20
N LYS A 76 5.33 7.50 15.78
CA LYS A 76 5.00 8.48 16.82
C LYS A 76 5.95 8.37 18.02
N THR A 77 6.13 7.16 18.55
CA THR A 77 6.98 6.92 19.72
C THR A 77 8.44 7.28 19.46
N ALA A 78 8.98 6.98 18.27
CA ALA A 78 10.35 7.34 17.89
C ALA A 78 10.55 8.86 17.83
N VAL A 79 9.64 9.60 17.17
CA VAL A 79 9.69 11.07 17.12
C VAL A 79 9.55 11.66 18.52
N GLU A 80 8.59 11.21 19.33
CA GLU A 80 8.39 11.69 20.70
C GLU A 80 9.60 11.42 21.61
N MET A 81 10.21 10.24 21.54
CA MET A 81 11.39 9.90 22.34
C MET A 81 12.62 10.75 21.98
N ILE A 82 12.87 10.97 20.69
CA ILE A 82 14.02 11.76 20.22
C ILE A 82 13.80 13.26 20.52
N THR A 83 12.58 13.76 20.31
CA THR A 83 12.14 15.12 20.68
C THR A 83 12.32 15.36 22.19
N ARG A 84 11.91 14.40 23.03
CA ARG A 84 12.10 14.47 24.49
C ARG A 84 13.57 14.44 24.88
N GLY A 85 14.35 13.51 24.33
CA GLY A 85 15.79 13.43 24.58
C GLY A 85 16.51 14.73 24.21
N ARG A 86 16.11 15.39 23.12
CA ARG A 86 16.62 16.71 22.70
C ARG A 86 16.29 17.81 23.71
N LEU A 87 15.06 17.84 24.24
CA LEU A 87 14.63 18.82 25.26
C LEU A 87 15.28 18.58 26.64
N GLU A 88 15.57 17.33 27.00
CA GLU A 88 16.16 16.95 28.29
C GLU A 88 17.70 17.03 28.30
N TYR A 89 18.34 17.25 27.15
CA TYR A 89 19.79 17.28 27.02
C TYR A 89 20.41 18.54 27.64
N LYS A 90 21.28 18.35 28.64
CA LYS A 90 22.00 19.40 29.38
C LYS A 90 23.53 19.36 29.16
N GLY A 91 23.98 18.84 28.02
CA GLY A 91 25.41 18.78 27.70
C GLY A 91 26.03 20.16 27.46
N LYS A 92 27.35 20.26 27.68
CA LYS A 92 28.11 21.52 27.51
C LYS A 92 28.23 21.97 26.05
N GLU A 93 28.30 21.03 25.12
CA GLU A 93 28.26 21.29 23.69
C GLU A 93 26.87 20.94 23.19
N ASN A 94 26.23 21.88 22.50
CA ASN A 94 24.95 21.65 21.84
C ASN A 94 25.19 21.60 20.32
N PRO A 95 25.66 20.46 19.77
CA PRO A 95 26.09 20.39 18.38
C PRO A 95 24.91 20.66 17.43
N VAL A 96 25.07 21.71 16.62
CA VAL A 96 24.15 22.03 15.52
C VAL A 96 24.52 21.12 14.35
N THR A 97 23.70 20.09 14.15
CA THR A 97 23.79 19.15 13.04
C THR A 97 22.51 19.25 12.20
N ALA A 98 22.51 18.66 11.01
CA ALA A 98 21.30 18.59 10.19
C ALA A 98 20.15 17.89 10.96
N LEU A 99 20.45 16.80 11.68
CA LEU A 99 19.48 16.13 12.55
C LEU A 99 18.98 17.02 13.69
N THR A 100 19.86 17.65 14.48
CA THR A 100 19.39 18.45 15.63
C THR A 100 18.57 19.66 15.20
N THR A 101 18.90 20.28 14.06
CA THR A 101 18.11 21.35 13.43
C THR A 101 16.69 20.88 13.08
N LEU A 102 16.55 19.69 12.47
CA LEU A 102 15.24 19.12 12.12
C LEU A 102 14.42 18.75 13.37
N VAL A 103 15.06 18.23 14.42
CA VAL A 103 14.39 17.93 15.70
C VAL A 103 13.90 19.22 16.36
N ASP A 104 14.71 20.28 16.38
CA ASP A 104 14.34 21.57 16.96
C ASP A 104 13.17 22.24 16.20
N GLN A 105 13.10 22.08 14.87
CA GLN A 105 11.95 22.50 14.05
C GLN A 105 10.68 21.70 14.40
N CYS A 106 10.76 20.38 14.62
CA CYS A 106 9.62 19.59 15.11
C CYS A 106 9.21 19.94 16.55
N ILE A 107 10.15 20.35 17.41
CA ILE A 107 9.86 20.89 18.74
C ILE A 107 9.06 22.20 18.65
N ALA A 108 9.39 23.07 17.69
CA ALA A 108 8.61 24.29 17.46
C ALA A 108 7.18 23.96 17.00
N LEU A 109 7.04 23.08 15.99
CA LEU A 109 5.75 22.62 15.44
C LEU A 109 4.81 22.04 16.52
N THR A 110 5.34 21.24 17.43
CA THR A 110 4.57 20.62 18.53
C THR A 110 4.20 21.61 19.65
N LYS A 111 5.01 22.66 19.87
CA LYS A 111 4.70 23.76 20.80
C LYS A 111 3.62 24.69 20.24
N GLU A 112 3.66 25.00 18.95
CA GLU A 112 2.59 25.76 18.26
C GLU A 112 1.23 25.07 18.42
N GLU A 113 1.17 23.75 18.21
CA GLU A 113 -0.06 22.96 18.38
C GLU A 113 -0.60 23.05 19.83
N SER A 114 0.30 23.02 20.81
CA SER A 114 -0.04 23.10 22.24
C SER A 114 -0.58 24.48 22.69
N GLN A 115 -0.44 25.50 21.84
CA GLN A 115 -0.86 26.89 22.11
C GLN A 115 -2.01 27.35 21.19
N GLY A 116 -2.39 26.56 20.17
CA GLY A 116 -3.48 26.88 19.28
C GLY A 116 -4.86 26.85 19.99
N PRO A 117 -5.84 27.64 19.54
CA PRO A 117 -7.16 27.65 20.15
C PRO A 117 -7.78 26.25 20.09
N THR A 118 -8.33 25.80 21.21
CA THR A 118 -9.07 24.54 21.33
C THR A 118 -10.34 24.63 20.51
N SER A 119 -10.24 24.33 19.20
CA SER A 119 -11.38 24.30 18.29
C SER A 119 -12.50 23.49 18.93
N ALA A 120 -13.66 24.13 19.11
CA ALA A 120 -14.72 23.66 19.98
C ALA A 120 -15.25 22.28 19.56
N LEU A 121 -15.98 21.62 20.48
CA LEU A 121 -16.72 20.40 20.19
C LEU A 121 -17.72 20.64 19.05
N VAL A 122 -17.29 20.42 17.80
CA VAL A 122 -18.18 19.94 16.76
C VAL A 122 -18.45 18.47 17.10
N GLY A 123 -19.73 18.08 17.04
CA GLY A 123 -20.25 16.80 17.55
C GLY A 123 -19.58 15.56 16.96
N ASP A 124 -20.10 14.39 17.37
CA ASP A 124 -19.47 13.05 17.30
C ASP A 124 -19.13 12.52 15.88
N ILE A 125 -18.23 13.25 15.21
CA ILE A 125 -17.69 12.99 13.89
C ILE A 125 -16.57 11.95 14.06
N SER A 126 -16.70 10.85 13.32
CA SER A 126 -15.76 9.72 13.30
C SER A 126 -14.33 10.20 13.09
N GLU A 127 -13.35 9.48 13.66
CA GLU A 127 -11.92 9.75 13.40
C GLU A 127 -11.64 9.71 11.88
N GLY A 128 -12.31 8.82 11.15
CA GLY A 128 -12.23 8.73 9.69
C GLY A 128 -12.64 10.00 8.96
N ASP A 129 -13.76 10.62 9.36
CA ASP A 129 -14.27 11.85 8.73
C ASP A 129 -13.38 13.06 9.04
N LYS A 130 -12.78 13.10 10.24
CA LYS A 130 -11.76 14.10 10.60
C LYS A 130 -10.53 13.95 9.70
N ILE A 131 -10.06 12.72 9.51
CA ILE A 131 -8.93 12.39 8.62
C ILE A 131 -9.21 12.75 7.16
N ILE A 132 -10.36 12.34 6.62
CA ILE A 132 -10.81 12.68 5.27
C ILE A 132 -10.82 14.21 5.11
N ARG A 133 -11.46 14.94 6.02
CA ARG A 133 -11.54 16.41 5.97
C ARG A 133 -10.17 17.08 5.95
N ALA A 134 -9.24 16.68 6.81
CA ALA A 134 -7.91 17.29 6.87
C ALA A 134 -7.02 16.91 5.67
N LEU A 135 -7.16 15.69 5.13
CA LEU A 135 -6.49 15.31 3.89
C LEU A 135 -7.01 16.14 2.73
N THR A 136 -8.34 16.23 2.57
CA THR A 136 -8.95 17.10 1.56
C THR A 136 -8.52 18.56 1.73
N ASN A 137 -8.49 19.08 2.97
CA ASN A 137 -8.01 20.43 3.26
C ASN A 137 -6.55 20.63 2.84
N LYS A 138 -5.63 19.72 3.18
CA LYS A 138 -4.22 19.80 2.74
C LYS A 138 -4.12 19.79 1.21
N LEU A 139 -4.83 18.88 0.56
CA LEU A 139 -4.76 18.69 -0.90
C LEU A 139 -5.40 19.87 -1.67
N ASN A 140 -6.41 20.52 -1.07
CA ASN A 140 -6.99 21.78 -1.55
C ASN A 140 -6.09 23.00 -1.24
N LYS A 141 -5.49 23.10 -0.05
CA LYS A 141 -4.58 24.20 0.33
C LYS A 141 -3.34 24.28 -0.58
N LEU A 142 -2.97 23.16 -1.20
CA LEU A 142 -1.86 23.09 -2.16
C LEU A 142 -2.18 23.71 -3.54
N ASP A 143 -3.40 24.20 -3.82
CA ASP A 143 -3.74 25.27 -4.81
C ASP A 143 -5.26 25.53 -4.84
N LEU A 144 -5.69 26.79 -4.95
CA LEU A 144 -7.08 27.25 -4.76
C LEU A 144 -7.99 27.13 -6.00
N THR A 145 -7.55 26.49 -7.08
CA THR A 145 -8.24 26.55 -8.38
C THR A 145 -8.99 25.26 -8.78
N THR A 146 -10.32 25.40 -8.85
CA THR A 146 -11.24 24.75 -9.81
C THR A 146 -11.63 23.26 -9.71
N SER A 147 -11.46 22.55 -8.60
CA SER A 147 -12.22 21.29 -8.38
C SER A 147 -12.73 21.13 -6.94
N PRO A 148 -14.03 20.81 -6.72
CA PRO A 148 -14.60 20.67 -5.38
C PRO A 148 -14.31 19.27 -4.79
N LEU A 149 -13.41 19.23 -3.79
CA LEU A 149 -12.96 18.03 -3.06
C LEU A 149 -12.29 16.96 -3.95
N TRP A 150 -10.99 17.15 -4.17
CA TRP A 150 -10.11 16.10 -4.73
C TRP A 150 -9.16 15.56 -3.64
N PRO A 151 -8.94 14.23 -3.52
CA PRO A 151 -9.63 13.14 -4.22
C PRO A 151 -11.11 13.05 -3.82
N PRO A 152 -11.94 12.38 -4.62
CA PRO A 152 -13.35 12.19 -4.31
C PRO A 152 -13.59 11.55 -2.93
N SER A 153 -14.60 12.03 -2.21
CA SER A 153 -14.83 11.70 -0.78
C SER A 153 -15.26 10.26 -0.48
N TYR A 154 -15.54 9.44 -1.51
CA TYR A 154 -15.86 8.02 -1.36
C TYR A 154 -14.63 7.11 -1.26
N PHE A 155 -13.42 7.64 -1.47
CA PHE A 155 -12.20 6.92 -1.18
C PHE A 155 -11.93 6.89 0.33
N SER A 156 -11.49 5.75 0.84
CA SER A 156 -11.18 5.61 2.27
C SER A 156 -10.00 6.49 2.67
N ALA A 157 -9.92 6.82 3.96
CA ALA A 157 -8.78 7.55 4.53
C ALA A 157 -7.40 6.93 4.16
N LYS A 158 -7.33 5.60 3.98
CA LYS A 158 -6.11 4.90 3.56
C LYS A 158 -5.75 5.15 2.09
N GLU A 159 -6.74 5.29 1.22
CA GLU A 159 -6.55 5.59 -0.21
C GLU A 159 -6.26 7.08 -0.41
N MET A 160 -6.94 7.96 0.34
CA MET A 160 -6.60 9.39 0.39
C MET A 160 -5.15 9.63 0.81
N LEU A 161 -4.60 8.84 1.75
CA LEU A 161 -3.17 8.88 2.04
C LEU A 161 -2.29 8.53 0.82
N LEU A 162 -2.72 7.62 -0.05
CA LEU A 162 -1.95 7.23 -1.24
C LEU A 162 -1.99 8.32 -2.30
N PHE A 163 -3.16 8.94 -2.52
CA PHE A 163 -3.29 10.10 -3.40
C PHE A 163 -2.55 11.34 -2.87
N ALA A 164 -2.36 11.45 -1.55
CA ALA A 164 -1.55 12.49 -0.92
C ALA A 164 -0.04 12.29 -1.06
N GLN A 165 0.44 11.09 -1.44
CA GLN A 165 1.86 10.84 -1.65
C GLN A 165 2.37 11.70 -2.82
N ARG A 166 3.50 12.37 -2.62
CA ARG A 166 4.01 13.41 -3.55
C ARG A 166 4.02 13.00 -5.03
N HIS A 167 4.41 11.76 -5.36
CA HIS A 167 4.48 11.26 -6.75
C HIS A 167 3.10 10.98 -7.38
N VAL A 168 2.13 10.52 -6.58
CA VAL A 168 0.75 10.32 -7.05
C VAL A 168 0.06 11.68 -7.20
N PHE A 169 0.25 12.56 -6.22
CA PHE A 169 -0.30 13.92 -6.23
C PHE A 169 0.17 14.73 -7.44
N SER A 170 1.48 14.76 -7.72
CA SER A 170 2.03 15.55 -8.83
C SER A 170 1.54 15.11 -10.20
N ALA A 171 1.26 13.81 -10.38
CA ALA A 171 0.76 13.26 -11.65
C ALA A 171 -0.77 13.39 -11.79
N LEU A 172 -1.53 13.07 -10.75
CA LEU A 172 -2.98 12.80 -10.85
C LEU A 172 -3.88 13.85 -10.18
N ARG A 173 -3.34 14.93 -9.63
CA ARG A 173 -4.15 15.94 -8.95
C ARG A 173 -5.21 16.54 -9.87
N GLY A 174 -6.47 16.42 -9.47
CA GLY A 174 -7.63 16.90 -10.22
C GLY A 174 -8.17 15.88 -11.22
N VAL A 175 -7.57 14.68 -11.32
CA VAL A 175 -8.13 13.57 -12.09
C VAL A 175 -9.27 12.94 -11.31
N ASP A 176 -10.43 12.81 -11.95
CA ASP A 176 -11.60 12.09 -11.46
C ASP A 176 -12.38 11.48 -12.64
N SER A 177 -13.63 11.06 -12.41
CA SER A 177 -14.46 10.43 -13.44
C SER A 177 -14.95 11.41 -14.53
N VAL A 178 -14.88 12.72 -14.26
CA VAL A 178 -15.26 13.83 -15.15
C VAL A 178 -14.03 14.41 -15.83
N ASN A 179 -13.05 14.90 -15.05
CA ASN A 179 -11.76 15.35 -15.59
C ASN A 179 -10.79 14.17 -15.62
N ARG A 180 -10.59 13.59 -16.80
CA ARG A 180 -9.74 12.39 -16.97
C ARG A 180 -8.30 12.70 -17.37
N GLU A 181 -7.95 13.97 -17.48
CA GLU A 181 -6.64 14.40 -17.96
C GLU A 181 -5.63 14.51 -16.80
N PRO A 182 -4.57 13.66 -16.77
CA PRO A 182 -3.52 13.75 -15.77
C PRO A 182 -2.61 14.96 -16.04
N ARG A 183 -2.07 15.56 -14.96
CA ARG A 183 -1.21 16.76 -15.04
C ARG A 183 0.15 16.50 -15.67
N GLN A 184 0.57 15.25 -15.66
CA GLN A 184 1.79 14.76 -16.28
C GLN A 184 1.42 13.56 -17.16
N PRO A 185 2.13 13.30 -18.27
CA PRO A 185 1.97 12.06 -19.01
C PRO A 185 2.08 10.87 -18.05
N LEU A 186 1.13 9.93 -18.13
CA LEU A 186 1.20 8.72 -17.31
C LEU A 186 2.50 7.99 -17.62
N PRO A 187 3.18 7.42 -16.61
CA PRO A 187 4.38 6.65 -16.87
C PRO A 187 4.02 5.44 -17.72
N ASP A 188 4.86 5.14 -18.70
CA ASP A 188 4.60 4.03 -19.63
C ASP A 188 4.95 2.70 -18.94
N VAL A 189 3.95 2.09 -18.29
CA VAL A 189 4.11 0.89 -17.46
C VAL A 189 4.30 -0.36 -18.34
N ASN A 190 5.47 -0.41 -18.97
CA ASN A 190 5.92 -1.49 -19.82
C ASN A 190 6.93 -2.38 -19.09
N SER A 191 6.79 -3.69 -19.26
CA SER A 191 7.68 -4.75 -18.79
C SER A 191 7.79 -4.95 -17.28
N TYR A 192 8.39 -6.10 -16.92
CA TYR A 192 8.78 -6.48 -15.56
C TYR A 192 9.74 -5.48 -14.87
N ASP A 193 10.42 -4.63 -15.64
CA ASP A 193 11.40 -3.67 -15.11
C ASP A 193 10.76 -2.30 -14.80
N SER A 194 9.44 -2.13 -15.00
CA SER A 194 8.68 -0.92 -14.63
C SER A 194 8.80 -0.60 -13.14
N PRO A 195 9.11 0.66 -12.75
CA PRO A 195 9.16 1.05 -11.36
C PRO A 195 7.85 0.78 -10.59
N PRO A 196 7.90 0.38 -9.30
CA PRO A 196 6.69 0.04 -8.53
C PRO A 196 5.76 1.24 -8.34
N ARG A 197 6.36 2.44 -8.31
CA ARG A 197 5.66 3.74 -8.20
C ARG A 197 4.88 4.07 -9.45
N ASP A 198 5.37 3.70 -10.62
CA ASP A 198 4.74 3.98 -11.90
C ASP A 198 3.50 3.09 -12.07
N THR A 199 3.65 1.82 -11.69
CA THR A 199 2.51 0.89 -11.52
C THR A 199 1.49 1.42 -10.50
N GLN A 200 1.94 1.97 -9.37
CA GLN A 200 1.06 2.58 -8.36
C GLN A 200 0.30 3.79 -8.92
N VAL A 201 0.95 4.65 -9.71
CA VAL A 201 0.32 5.80 -10.40
C VAL A 201 -0.72 5.32 -11.42
N ALA A 202 -0.41 4.32 -12.24
CA ALA A 202 -1.37 3.76 -13.20
C ALA A 202 -2.62 3.18 -12.51
N LEU A 203 -2.46 2.38 -11.46
CA LEU A 203 -3.58 1.85 -10.66
C LEU A 203 -4.39 2.96 -9.97
N SER A 204 -3.72 4.01 -9.51
CA SER A 204 -4.35 5.17 -8.89
C SER A 204 -5.17 5.99 -9.90
N ASN A 205 -4.68 6.12 -11.14
CA ASN A 205 -5.39 6.77 -12.24
C ASN A 205 -6.66 5.99 -12.62
N LEU A 206 -6.54 4.66 -12.80
CA LEU A 206 -7.68 3.79 -13.09
C LEU A 206 -8.77 3.89 -12.01
N ALA A 207 -8.38 3.96 -10.74
CA ALA A 207 -9.33 4.16 -9.64
C ALA A 207 -10.02 5.53 -9.71
N LEU A 208 -9.28 6.63 -9.86
CA LEU A 208 -9.84 7.98 -9.92
C LEU A 208 -10.81 8.17 -11.10
N VAL A 209 -10.47 7.62 -12.27
CA VAL A 209 -11.28 7.76 -13.50
C VAL A 209 -12.51 6.85 -13.51
N HIS A 210 -12.42 5.64 -12.95
CA HIS A 210 -13.44 4.60 -13.16
C HIS A 210 -14.17 4.09 -11.92
N CYS A 211 -13.60 4.23 -10.71
CA CYS A 211 -14.28 3.81 -9.48
C CYS A 211 -15.22 4.93 -8.99
N THR A 212 -16.48 4.60 -8.78
CA THR A 212 -17.54 5.47 -8.25
C THR A 212 -18.06 4.89 -6.93
N PRO A 213 -18.82 5.64 -6.09
CA PRO A 213 -19.37 5.10 -4.84
C PRO A 213 -20.18 3.80 -5.05
N ASN A 214 -21.03 3.84 -6.09
CA ASN A 214 -21.95 2.77 -6.47
C ASN A 214 -21.26 1.57 -7.14
N LYS A 215 -19.97 1.70 -7.52
CA LYS A 215 -19.29 0.64 -8.25
C LYS A 215 -19.10 -0.58 -7.37
N ARG A 216 -19.49 -1.74 -7.89
CA ARG A 216 -19.35 -3.06 -7.26
C ARG A 216 -17.91 -3.59 -7.22
N ILE A 217 -16.94 -2.80 -7.67
CA ILE A 217 -15.52 -3.18 -7.79
C ILE A 217 -14.70 -2.31 -6.82
N SER A 218 -13.77 -2.95 -6.10
CA SER A 218 -12.69 -2.32 -5.34
C SER A 218 -11.34 -2.64 -5.98
N LEU A 219 -10.43 -1.67 -6.07
CA LEU A 219 -9.12 -1.82 -6.70
C LEU A 219 -8.00 -1.52 -5.70
N SER A 220 -7.10 -2.48 -5.48
CA SER A 220 -5.90 -2.25 -4.69
C SER A 220 -4.96 -1.28 -5.42
N LEU A 221 -4.88 -0.03 -4.93
CA LEU A 221 -4.04 1.03 -5.50
C LEU A 221 -2.53 0.76 -5.44
N LYS A 222 -2.11 -0.30 -4.74
CA LYS A 222 -0.72 -0.78 -4.72
C LYS A 222 -0.60 -2.16 -5.38
N PRO A 223 0.41 -2.39 -6.23
CA PRO A 223 0.74 -3.73 -6.70
C PRO A 223 1.17 -4.63 -5.53
N VAL A 224 0.84 -5.92 -5.60
CA VAL A 224 1.19 -6.93 -4.60
C VAL A 224 2.48 -7.62 -5.04
N GLY A 225 3.61 -7.19 -4.45
CA GLY A 225 4.92 -7.78 -4.74
C GLY A 225 5.24 -8.99 -3.87
N PHE A 226 4.82 -8.97 -2.60
CA PHE A 226 5.36 -9.86 -1.56
C PHE A 226 4.30 -10.79 -0.96
N LEU A 227 4.53 -12.10 -1.04
CA LEU A 227 3.64 -13.12 -0.44
C LEU A 227 3.76 -13.14 1.10
N SER A 228 4.95 -12.90 1.63
CA SER A 228 5.23 -12.91 3.08
C SER A 228 5.72 -11.53 3.57
N PRO A 229 5.25 -11.03 4.73
CA PRO A 229 5.78 -9.81 5.35
C PRO A 229 7.27 -9.89 5.71
N LYS A 230 7.84 -11.10 5.90
CA LYS A 230 9.27 -11.27 6.17
C LYS A 230 10.12 -10.89 4.95
N LEU A 231 9.73 -11.37 3.77
CA LEU A 231 10.40 -11.03 2.51
C LEU A 231 10.35 -9.52 2.19
N HIS A 232 9.27 -8.83 2.59
CA HIS A 232 9.18 -7.35 2.47
C HIS A 232 10.23 -6.63 3.32
N HIS A 233 10.52 -7.15 4.52
CA HIS A 233 11.54 -6.60 5.41
C HIS A 233 12.96 -6.86 4.88
N ASP A 234 13.27 -8.11 4.52
CA ASP A 234 14.60 -8.51 4.03
C ASP A 234 15.00 -7.73 2.77
N TRP A 235 14.03 -7.38 1.94
CA TRP A 235 14.24 -6.67 0.68
C TRP A 235 14.36 -5.17 0.81
N TYR A 236 13.75 -4.58 1.85
CA TYR A 236 13.83 -3.13 2.09
C TYR A 236 15.28 -2.66 2.14
N TRP A 237 16.17 -3.49 2.71
CA TRP A 237 17.62 -3.28 2.77
C TRP A 237 18.29 -3.00 1.41
N SER A 238 17.78 -3.57 0.32
CA SER A 238 18.42 -3.49 -1.01
C SER A 238 17.81 -2.43 -1.94
N TYR A 239 16.53 -2.06 -1.76
CA TYR A 239 15.80 -1.18 -2.69
C TYR A 239 15.01 -0.03 -2.03
N GLY A 240 15.02 0.07 -0.69
CA GLY A 240 14.54 1.23 0.07
C GLY A 240 13.16 1.77 -0.32
N ARG A 241 13.13 3.02 -0.80
CA ARG A 241 11.91 3.82 -1.02
C ARG A 241 10.96 3.31 -2.12
N GLU A 242 11.39 2.36 -2.95
CA GLU A 242 10.55 1.75 -3.99
C GLU A 242 9.66 0.64 -3.42
N ILE A 243 10.15 -0.08 -2.42
CA ILE A 243 9.42 -1.17 -1.75
C ILE A 243 8.22 -0.67 -0.93
N ALA A 244 8.17 0.63 -0.62
CA ALA A 244 7.02 1.27 0.00
C ALA A 244 5.80 1.40 -0.95
N ALA A 245 6.00 1.36 -2.27
CA ALA A 245 4.91 1.37 -3.25
C ALA A 245 4.26 -0.01 -3.41
N PHE A 246 4.92 -1.10 -3.01
CA PHE A 246 4.32 -2.43 -2.96
C PHE A 246 3.42 -2.65 -1.73
N SER A 247 2.40 -3.48 -1.94
CA SER A 247 1.63 -4.15 -0.89
C SER A 247 2.17 -5.56 -0.63
N THR A 248 1.74 -6.15 0.49
CA THR A 248 1.97 -7.56 0.81
C THR A 248 0.65 -8.33 0.69
N MET A 249 0.71 -9.63 0.42
CA MET A 249 -0.47 -10.49 0.30
C MET A 249 -1.40 -10.38 1.53
N PRO A 250 -0.91 -10.41 2.80
CA PRO A 250 -1.80 -10.19 3.96
C PRO A 250 -2.47 -8.80 4.00
N LYS A 251 -1.80 -7.75 3.52
CA LYS A 251 -2.39 -6.40 3.43
C LYS A 251 -3.49 -6.36 2.36
N PHE A 252 -3.24 -6.95 1.20
CA PHE A 252 -4.24 -7.10 0.13
C PHE A 252 -5.46 -7.90 0.60
N LEU A 253 -5.25 -9.07 1.21
CA LEU A 253 -6.33 -9.93 1.70
C LEU A 253 -7.13 -9.28 2.86
N SER A 254 -6.48 -8.43 3.68
CA SER A 254 -7.19 -7.61 4.66
C SER A 254 -8.07 -6.55 4.01
N HIS A 255 -7.62 -5.90 2.93
CA HIS A 255 -8.43 -4.96 2.16
C HIS A 255 -9.60 -5.68 1.46
N ALA A 256 -9.33 -6.84 0.84
CA ALA A 256 -10.36 -7.66 0.23
C ALA A 256 -11.45 -8.09 1.22
N LYS A 257 -11.07 -8.44 2.46
CA LYS A 257 -12.02 -8.74 3.53
C LYS A 257 -12.97 -7.57 3.80
N THR A 258 -12.42 -6.36 3.96
CA THR A 258 -13.23 -5.16 4.24
C THR A 258 -14.12 -4.82 3.05
N SER A 259 -13.57 -4.80 1.83
CA SER A 259 -14.36 -4.44 0.64
C SER A 259 -15.50 -5.42 0.36
N LEU A 260 -15.28 -6.73 0.45
CA LEU A 260 -16.32 -7.73 0.19
C LEU A 260 -17.37 -7.77 1.31
N PHE A 261 -16.96 -7.84 2.58
CA PHE A 261 -17.85 -8.20 3.69
C PHE A 261 -18.34 -7.02 4.54
N ALA A 262 -17.69 -5.85 4.47
CA ALA A 262 -18.11 -4.64 5.20
C ALA A 262 -18.61 -3.53 4.28
N GLU A 263 -18.01 -3.37 3.09
CA GLU A 263 -18.38 -2.33 2.11
C GLU A 263 -19.33 -2.85 1.01
N GLY A 264 -19.66 -4.15 1.01
CA GLY A 264 -20.62 -4.75 0.07
C GLY A 264 -20.18 -4.79 -1.40
N LYS A 265 -18.87 -4.69 -1.68
CA LYS A 265 -18.33 -4.81 -3.04
C LYS A 265 -18.44 -6.26 -3.52
N THR A 266 -18.69 -6.46 -4.82
CA THR A 266 -18.79 -7.78 -5.45
C THR A 266 -17.42 -8.31 -5.87
N TYR A 267 -16.53 -7.43 -6.34
CA TYR A 267 -15.19 -7.79 -6.82
C TYR A 267 -14.11 -6.97 -6.12
N VAL A 268 -12.97 -7.61 -5.85
CA VAL A 268 -11.75 -6.94 -5.39
C VAL A 268 -10.61 -7.34 -6.31
N ILE A 269 -9.97 -6.35 -6.90
CA ILE A 269 -8.91 -6.52 -7.91
C ILE A 269 -7.57 -6.17 -7.28
N GLY A 270 -6.56 -7.02 -7.50
CA GLY A 270 -5.18 -6.77 -7.11
C GLY A 270 -4.21 -7.19 -8.21
N LEU A 271 -3.30 -6.30 -8.58
CA LEU A 271 -2.25 -6.59 -9.54
C LEU A 271 -1.07 -7.27 -8.84
N PHE A 272 -0.76 -8.51 -9.21
CA PHE A 272 0.39 -9.25 -8.69
C PHE A 272 1.60 -9.06 -9.59
N THR A 273 2.66 -8.49 -9.04
CA THR A 273 3.89 -8.15 -9.79
C THR A 273 5.06 -8.97 -9.24
N GLN A 274 5.56 -9.92 -10.03
CA GLN A 274 6.76 -10.66 -9.67
C GLN A 274 7.99 -9.77 -9.94
N TRP A 275 8.56 -9.16 -8.90
CA TRP A 275 9.82 -8.43 -9.02
C TRP A 275 10.98 -9.41 -9.12
N SER A 276 11.76 -9.35 -10.21
CA SER A 276 12.78 -10.35 -10.55
C SER A 276 14.08 -10.21 -9.75
N ASN A 277 14.00 -10.48 -8.45
CA ASN A 277 15.14 -10.87 -7.61
C ASN A 277 14.76 -11.90 -6.53
N GLN A 278 13.63 -12.61 -6.73
CA GLN A 278 13.04 -13.59 -5.80
C GLN A 278 13.82 -14.91 -5.72
N GLY A 279 15.04 -14.83 -5.18
CA GLY A 279 15.88 -15.97 -4.82
C GLY A 279 15.41 -16.75 -3.58
N TYR A 280 14.43 -16.24 -2.83
CA TYR A 280 13.94 -16.86 -1.59
C TYR A 280 12.41 -17.01 -1.58
N ALA A 281 11.95 -18.19 -2.01
CA ALA A 281 10.61 -18.66 -1.68
C ALA A 281 10.61 -19.15 -0.22
N ALA A 282 10.19 -18.29 0.71
CA ALA A 282 9.90 -18.70 2.08
C ALA A 282 8.43 -19.13 2.16
N ASN A 283 8.20 -20.41 2.53
CA ASN A 283 6.87 -20.97 2.74
C ASN A 283 6.03 -20.07 3.67
N PRO A 284 4.71 -19.91 3.43
CA PRO A 284 3.85 -19.23 4.38
C PRO A 284 3.89 -19.96 5.73
N PRO A 285 3.94 -19.25 6.87
CA PRO A 285 3.96 -19.88 8.18
C PRO A 285 2.58 -20.47 8.48
N THR A 286 2.48 -21.80 8.53
CA THR A 286 1.23 -22.51 8.80
C THR A 286 0.56 -22.01 10.09
N ILE A 287 -0.55 -21.27 9.98
CA ILE A 287 -1.36 -20.91 11.14
C ILE A 287 -2.46 -21.96 11.31
N THR A 288 -2.43 -22.67 12.43
CA THR A 288 -3.45 -23.67 12.79
C THR A 288 -4.80 -23.01 13.04
N SER A 289 -5.66 -23.00 12.02
CA SER A 289 -7.03 -22.46 12.10
C SER A 289 -7.96 -23.38 12.87
N SER A 290 -8.73 -22.85 13.82
CA SER A 290 -9.89 -23.55 14.37
C SER A 290 -11.05 -23.55 13.35
N ARG A 291 -11.70 -24.70 13.16
CA ARG A 291 -12.85 -24.83 12.25
C ARG A 291 -13.99 -23.91 12.69
N LYS A 292 -14.38 -22.98 11.82
CA LYS A 292 -15.67 -22.29 11.86
C LYS A 292 -16.52 -22.76 10.68
N THR A 293 -17.83 -22.82 10.88
CA THR A 293 -18.79 -23.12 9.81
C THR A 293 -18.78 -22.00 8.76
N PRO A 294 -18.76 -22.32 7.45
CA PRO A 294 -18.61 -21.31 6.42
C PRO A 294 -19.92 -20.56 6.15
N VAL A 295 -19.82 -19.25 5.93
CA VAL A 295 -20.98 -18.34 5.79
C VAL A 295 -21.12 -17.75 4.38
N SER A 296 -20.09 -17.84 3.53
CA SER A 296 -20.14 -17.34 2.15
C SER A 296 -19.19 -18.09 1.21
N GLY A 297 -19.56 -18.16 -0.07
CA GLY A 297 -18.73 -18.66 -1.16
C GLY A 297 -18.02 -17.53 -1.91
N LEU A 298 -16.76 -17.74 -2.31
CA LEU A 298 -15.93 -16.79 -3.05
C LEU A 298 -15.39 -17.43 -4.33
N GLN A 299 -15.32 -16.68 -5.42
CA GLN A 299 -14.68 -17.10 -6.67
C GLN A 299 -13.29 -16.44 -6.81
N MET A 300 -12.28 -17.21 -7.21
CA MET A 300 -10.93 -16.71 -7.46
C MET A 300 -10.61 -16.73 -8.96
N ILE A 301 -10.26 -15.58 -9.53
CA ILE A 301 -9.88 -15.44 -10.94
C ILE A 301 -8.42 -15.00 -11.00
N SER A 302 -7.60 -15.73 -11.75
CA SER A 302 -6.17 -15.42 -11.94
C SER A 302 -5.90 -15.16 -13.41
N TYR A 303 -5.94 -13.88 -13.82
CA TYR A 303 -5.51 -13.48 -15.15
C TYR A 303 -3.99 -13.62 -15.26
N GLU A 304 -3.51 -14.41 -16.22
CA GLU A 304 -2.08 -14.67 -16.39
C GLU A 304 -1.67 -14.70 -17.87
N PRO A 305 -1.19 -13.56 -18.42
CA PRO A 305 -0.90 -13.40 -19.84
C PRO A 305 0.12 -14.39 -20.43
N SER A 306 1.03 -14.94 -19.61
CA SER A 306 2.00 -15.96 -20.04
C SER A 306 1.35 -17.31 -20.39
N TYR A 307 0.10 -17.54 -20.01
CA TYR A 307 -0.68 -18.69 -20.46
C TYR A 307 -1.29 -18.45 -21.85
N GLY A 308 -1.83 -17.26 -22.10
CA GLY A 308 -2.48 -16.88 -23.36
C GLY A 308 -1.53 -16.44 -24.48
N SER A 309 -0.32 -15.96 -24.15
CA SER A 309 0.70 -15.55 -25.14
C SER A 309 1.99 -16.35 -25.02
N LYS A 310 2.36 -17.05 -26.11
CA LYS A 310 3.67 -17.70 -26.25
C LYS A 310 4.82 -16.70 -26.18
N VAL A 311 4.66 -15.48 -26.70
CA VAL A 311 5.72 -14.47 -26.71
C VAL A 311 6.05 -14.00 -25.29
N ILE A 312 5.03 -13.71 -24.48
CA ILE A 312 5.21 -13.39 -23.05
C ILE A 312 5.85 -14.57 -22.31
N LYS A 313 5.39 -15.79 -22.58
CA LYS A 313 5.96 -17.02 -21.98
C LYS A 313 7.45 -17.17 -22.30
N GLU A 314 7.85 -16.95 -23.56
CA GLU A 314 9.24 -17.04 -23.98
C GLU A 314 10.11 -15.91 -23.44
N GLN A 315 9.61 -14.66 -23.38
CA GLN A 315 10.31 -13.55 -22.72
C GLN A 315 10.61 -13.89 -21.25
N SER A 316 9.64 -14.45 -20.52
CA SER A 316 9.81 -14.84 -19.12
C SER A 316 10.81 -16.00 -18.91
N GLY A 317 11.10 -16.79 -19.96
CA GLY A 317 12.01 -17.93 -19.92
C GLY A 317 13.41 -17.73 -20.49
N ARG A 318 13.69 -16.62 -21.21
CA ARG A 318 14.95 -16.42 -21.97
C ARG A 318 16.03 -15.56 -21.29
N ARG A 319 15.82 -15.01 -20.08
CA ARG A 319 16.85 -14.19 -19.40
C ARG A 319 17.93 -15.06 -18.73
N PRO A 320 19.25 -14.83 -18.96
CA PRO A 320 20.32 -15.54 -18.27
C PRO A 320 20.23 -15.36 -16.75
N GLY A 321 20.34 -16.46 -16.00
CA GLY A 321 20.33 -16.46 -14.53
C GLY A 321 18.98 -16.76 -13.87
N ILE A 322 17.85 -16.59 -14.57
CA ILE A 322 16.52 -16.93 -14.03
C ILE A 322 16.19 -18.38 -14.42
N ARG A 323 16.32 -19.32 -13.48
CA ARG A 323 15.79 -20.68 -13.67
C ARG A 323 14.26 -20.64 -13.62
N SER A 324 13.61 -21.31 -14.58
CA SER A 324 12.14 -21.37 -14.72
C SER A 324 11.39 -21.89 -13.49
N THR A 325 12.09 -22.51 -12.54
CA THR A 325 11.58 -22.97 -11.25
C THR A 325 11.19 -21.85 -10.27
N GLN A 326 11.66 -20.61 -10.45
CA GLN A 326 11.32 -19.50 -9.54
C GLN A 326 9.92 -18.93 -9.80
N ALA A 327 9.46 -18.90 -11.05
CA ALA A 327 8.11 -18.46 -11.37
C ALA A 327 7.06 -19.39 -10.76
N SER A 328 7.17 -20.71 -10.98
CA SER A 328 6.19 -21.69 -10.49
C SER A 328 5.99 -21.65 -8.98
N GLY A 329 7.05 -21.44 -8.20
CA GLY A 329 6.97 -21.26 -6.74
C GLY A 329 6.15 -20.03 -6.31
N TYR A 330 6.29 -18.90 -7.01
CA TYR A 330 5.49 -17.70 -6.75
C TYR A 330 4.01 -17.89 -7.16
N HIS A 331 3.75 -18.52 -8.33
CA HIS A 331 2.39 -18.80 -8.78
C HIS A 331 1.64 -19.75 -7.84
N GLY A 332 2.31 -20.80 -7.35
CA GLY A 332 1.79 -21.72 -6.33
C GLY A 332 1.51 -21.02 -5.00
N GLY A 333 2.53 -20.35 -4.44
CA GLY A 333 2.43 -19.67 -3.14
C GLY A 333 1.35 -18.58 -3.07
N ARG A 334 0.97 -17.95 -4.19
CA ARG A 334 -0.24 -17.08 -4.25
C ARG A 334 -1.52 -17.86 -3.94
N GLY A 335 -1.68 -19.04 -4.55
CA GLY A 335 -2.84 -19.90 -4.34
C GLY A 335 -2.93 -20.41 -2.90
N ASP A 336 -1.80 -20.84 -2.34
CA ASP A 336 -1.74 -21.36 -0.98
C ASP A 336 -2.07 -20.28 0.07
N ALA A 337 -1.51 -19.08 -0.07
CA ALA A 337 -1.80 -17.95 0.81
C ALA A 337 -3.29 -17.54 0.77
N VAL A 338 -3.95 -17.65 -0.39
CA VAL A 338 -5.40 -17.44 -0.51
C VAL A 338 -6.18 -18.59 0.14
N LYS A 339 -5.79 -19.86 -0.09
CA LYS A 339 -6.43 -21.06 0.52
C LYS A 339 -6.35 -21.03 2.05
N GLU A 340 -5.20 -20.64 2.61
CA GLU A 340 -4.99 -20.46 4.06
C GLU A 340 -5.83 -19.30 4.62
N TRP A 341 -5.88 -18.16 3.93
CA TRP A 341 -6.68 -17.01 4.37
C TRP A 341 -8.18 -17.30 4.34
N LEU A 342 -8.70 -17.93 3.28
CA LEU A 342 -10.10 -18.35 3.17
C LEU A 342 -10.46 -19.28 4.33
N SER A 343 -9.63 -20.31 4.57
CA SER A 343 -9.81 -21.27 5.67
C SER A 343 -9.82 -20.57 7.05
N SER A 344 -8.86 -19.68 7.28
CA SER A 344 -8.72 -18.92 8.53
C SER A 344 -9.88 -17.95 8.81
N ASN A 345 -10.63 -17.56 7.77
CA ASN A 345 -11.79 -16.66 7.88
C ASN A 345 -13.14 -17.38 7.79
N GLY A 346 -13.17 -18.70 7.58
CA GLY A 346 -14.42 -19.45 7.39
C GLY A 346 -15.13 -19.12 6.07
N ILE A 347 -14.36 -18.85 5.01
CA ILE A 347 -14.88 -18.57 3.67
C ILE A 347 -14.66 -19.79 2.79
N ARG A 348 -15.67 -20.23 2.04
CA ARG A 348 -15.55 -21.34 1.09
C ARG A 348 -15.07 -20.82 -0.26
N LEU A 349 -14.04 -21.43 -0.85
CA LEU A 349 -13.74 -21.25 -2.28
C LEU A 349 -14.79 -22.01 -3.09
N HIS A 350 -15.53 -21.33 -3.97
CA HIS A 350 -16.57 -21.94 -4.81
C HIS A 350 -16.04 -22.37 -6.17
N SER A 351 -15.16 -21.58 -6.78
CA SER A 351 -14.50 -21.92 -8.04
C SER A 351 -13.21 -21.13 -8.20
N ARG A 352 -12.29 -21.69 -9.00
CA ARG A 352 -11.00 -21.06 -9.32
C ARG A 352 -10.77 -21.14 -10.82
N TYR A 353 -10.46 -19.99 -11.42
CA TYR A 353 -10.19 -19.86 -12.85
C TYR A 353 -8.81 -19.25 -13.09
N TYR A 354 -8.13 -19.70 -14.13
CA TYR A 354 -6.78 -19.26 -14.49
C TYR A 354 -6.64 -19.07 -16.01
N GLY A 355 -5.73 -18.17 -16.43
CA GLY A 355 -5.43 -17.91 -17.84
C GLY A 355 -6.04 -16.59 -18.32
N GLY A 356 -6.89 -16.65 -19.35
CA GLY A 356 -7.55 -15.50 -19.97
C GLY A 356 -6.94 -15.09 -21.31
N ARG A 357 -7.77 -14.55 -22.21
CA ARG A 357 -7.34 -14.06 -23.53
C ARG A 357 -6.44 -12.82 -23.40
N VAL A 358 -5.38 -12.77 -24.22
CA VAL A 358 -4.52 -11.59 -24.36
C VAL A 358 -4.80 -10.92 -25.71
N PRO A 359 -5.21 -9.64 -25.75
CA PRO A 359 -5.32 -8.86 -26.98
C PRO A 359 -3.98 -8.76 -27.73
N GLY A 360 -4.03 -8.57 -29.05
CA GLY A 360 -2.84 -8.61 -29.91
C GLY A 360 -1.84 -7.49 -29.60
N GLU A 361 -2.37 -6.31 -29.30
CA GLU A 361 -1.67 -5.10 -28.88
C GLU A 361 -0.90 -5.24 -27.55
N PHE A 362 -1.27 -6.23 -26.73
CA PHE A 362 -0.59 -6.55 -25.46
C PHE A 362 0.16 -7.88 -25.49
N ALA A 363 0.18 -8.58 -26.63
CA ALA A 363 0.72 -9.93 -26.74
C ALA A 363 2.24 -10.05 -26.47
N THR A 364 2.94 -8.91 -26.35
CA THR A 364 4.38 -8.78 -26.09
C THR A 364 4.74 -8.25 -24.70
N ASP A 365 3.76 -7.94 -23.83
CA ASP A 365 4.01 -7.33 -22.52
C ASP A 365 2.98 -7.79 -21.47
N SER A 366 3.43 -8.50 -20.43
CA SER A 366 2.56 -9.03 -19.37
C SER A 366 2.01 -7.97 -18.42
N VAL A 367 2.74 -6.88 -18.16
CA VAL A 367 2.29 -5.84 -17.22
C VAL A 367 1.26 -4.97 -17.93
N ARG A 368 1.51 -4.57 -19.17
CA ARG A 368 0.55 -3.83 -20.00
C ARG A 368 -0.71 -4.66 -20.26
N ALA A 369 -0.58 -5.97 -20.54
CA ALA A 369 -1.74 -6.87 -20.65
C ALA A 369 -2.59 -6.91 -19.37
N CYS A 370 -1.95 -7.00 -18.18
CA CYS A 370 -2.66 -6.98 -16.91
C CYS A 370 -3.33 -5.62 -16.62
N ILE A 371 -2.66 -4.50 -16.91
CA ILE A 371 -3.23 -3.15 -16.74
C ILE A 371 -4.43 -2.96 -17.67
N GLY A 372 -4.32 -3.30 -18.96
CA GLY A 372 -5.42 -3.22 -19.92
C GLY A 372 -6.58 -4.16 -19.58
N PHE A 373 -6.30 -5.34 -19.01
CA PHE A 373 -7.34 -6.21 -18.46
C PHE A 373 -8.07 -5.54 -17.27
N ILE A 374 -7.33 -4.98 -16.30
CA ILE A 374 -7.93 -4.25 -15.16
C ILE A 374 -8.76 -3.07 -15.66
N GLU A 375 -8.25 -2.28 -16.61
CA GLU A 375 -8.98 -1.17 -17.25
C GLU A 375 -10.28 -1.66 -17.89
N GLY A 376 -10.26 -2.78 -18.62
CA GLY A 376 -11.46 -3.41 -19.19
C GLY A 376 -12.47 -3.92 -18.15
N LEU A 377 -12.05 -4.24 -16.92
CA LEU A 377 -12.94 -4.58 -15.81
C LEU A 377 -13.53 -3.32 -15.16
N VAL A 378 -12.69 -2.32 -14.84
CA VAL A 378 -13.14 -1.10 -14.14
C VAL A 378 -13.89 -0.13 -15.04
N SER A 379 -13.67 -0.13 -16.37
CA SER A 379 -14.35 0.76 -17.31
C SER A 379 -15.81 0.39 -17.60
N ARG A 380 -16.26 -0.84 -17.27
CA ARG A 380 -17.66 -1.29 -17.46
C ARG A 380 -18.66 -0.39 -16.75
N LYS A 381 -19.89 -0.35 -17.28
CA LYS A 381 -20.99 0.43 -16.70
C LYS A 381 -21.48 -0.21 -15.41
N GLU A 382 -22.09 0.60 -14.55
CA GLU A 382 -22.71 0.10 -13.33
C GLU A 382 -23.87 -0.85 -13.68
N GLY A 383 -23.84 -2.05 -13.10
CA GLY A 383 -24.86 -3.09 -13.35
C GLY A 383 -24.54 -4.07 -14.50
N GLU A 384 -23.49 -3.83 -15.30
CA GLU A 384 -23.01 -4.85 -16.25
C GLU A 384 -22.27 -5.97 -15.50
N ASP A 385 -22.67 -7.23 -15.73
CA ASP A 385 -21.94 -8.38 -15.20
C ASP A 385 -20.53 -8.41 -15.79
N VAL A 386 -19.53 -8.43 -14.90
CA VAL A 386 -18.11 -8.34 -15.26
C VAL A 386 -17.61 -9.68 -15.82
N PHE A 387 -18.13 -10.78 -15.27
CA PHE A 387 -17.76 -12.14 -15.59
C PHE A 387 -19.01 -13.03 -15.73
N PRO A 388 -18.92 -14.17 -16.44
CA PRO A 388 -19.98 -15.17 -16.48
C PRO A 388 -20.32 -15.71 -15.09
N HIS A 389 -21.50 -16.31 -14.95
CA HIS A 389 -21.85 -17.03 -13.72
C HIS A 389 -20.81 -18.12 -13.42
N PHE A 390 -20.62 -18.48 -12.14
CA PHE A 390 -19.54 -19.40 -11.74
C PHE A 390 -19.74 -20.84 -12.27
N GLU A 391 -20.90 -21.16 -12.84
CA GLU A 391 -21.24 -22.45 -13.46
C GLU A 391 -21.14 -22.41 -15.00
N ASP A 392 -21.11 -21.22 -15.61
CA ASP A 392 -21.06 -21.03 -17.07
C ASP A 392 -19.64 -21.28 -17.61
N THR A 393 -19.25 -22.55 -17.59
CA THR A 393 -17.92 -23.02 -18.01
C THR A 393 -17.63 -22.63 -19.46
N ASP A 394 -18.62 -22.63 -20.34
CA ASP A 394 -18.49 -22.20 -21.74
C ASP A 394 -18.20 -20.69 -21.85
N GLY A 395 -18.87 -19.86 -21.04
CA GLY A 395 -18.58 -18.43 -20.90
C GLY A 395 -17.15 -18.17 -20.46
N TRP A 396 -16.66 -18.91 -19.45
CA TRP A 396 -15.27 -18.81 -18.98
C TRP A 396 -14.26 -19.23 -20.06
N GLN A 397 -14.52 -20.32 -20.78
CA GLN A 397 -13.68 -20.77 -21.89
C GLN A 397 -13.64 -19.77 -23.06
N LYS A 398 -14.77 -19.13 -23.40
CA LYS A 398 -14.84 -18.07 -24.43
C LYS A 398 -13.98 -16.84 -24.06
N LEU A 399 -13.82 -16.58 -22.76
CA LEU A 399 -12.90 -15.55 -22.23
C LEU A 399 -11.44 -16.03 -22.11
N GLY A 400 -11.16 -17.28 -22.46
CA GLY A 400 -9.83 -17.91 -22.40
C GLY A 400 -9.41 -18.40 -21.01
N PHE A 401 -10.35 -18.47 -20.06
CA PHE A 401 -10.10 -19.00 -18.72
C PHE A 401 -10.37 -20.51 -18.64
N ILE A 402 -9.57 -21.19 -17.83
CA ILE A 402 -9.68 -22.62 -17.56
C ILE A 402 -10.03 -22.82 -16.08
N PRO A 403 -11.02 -23.67 -15.76
CA PRO A 403 -11.31 -24.04 -14.38
C PRO A 403 -10.16 -24.87 -13.79
N LEU A 404 -9.80 -24.60 -12.54
CA LEU A 404 -8.90 -25.44 -11.76
C LEU A 404 -9.75 -26.31 -10.83
N GLU A 405 -9.61 -27.63 -10.97
CA GLU A 405 -10.28 -28.60 -10.09
C GLU A 405 -9.79 -28.49 -8.64
N PHE A 406 -10.61 -28.98 -7.71
CA PHE A 406 -10.33 -28.93 -6.28
C PHE A 406 -9.48 -30.12 -5.84
N GLU A 407 -8.20 -29.87 -5.56
CA GLU A 407 -7.36 -30.69 -4.65
C GLU A 407 -7.55 -30.29 -3.18
#